data_AF-A0A8S9XNV2-F1
#
_entry.id   AF-A0A8S9XNV2-F1
#
_cell.length_a   1.000
_cell.length_b   1.000
_cell.length_c   1.000
_cell.angle_alpha   90.00
_cell.angle_beta   90.00
_cell.angle_gamma   90.00
#
_symmetry.space_group_name_H-M   'P 1'
#
loop_
_entity.id
_entity.type
_entity.pdbx_description
1 polymer ?
#
loop_
_entity_poly.entity_id
_entity_poly.type
_entity_poly.pdbx_seq_one_letter_code
_entity_poly.pdbx_strand_id
1 'polypeptide(L)'
;MVTDSEPKIHSGKRATITSTGMSIAARSGLSVASEVPKALPDTVKVAKDVRDQLKLSDTIPYALKHMIVKATKEVEVMVNCYKVLGPYLRRSLVDLRHVLKKKSKKEEQVGEQFQLFMEQFERIKAKKYAIIEAAEAKKVAIDRKRKLFQVFIDDNVRICSVETSVDLTNKMSDTQKFKRLVKELDKIVASRNFSPELKEELSDLTLQLYSTMALDGINALKARHDVVMLRNAVVKGPDADEEVRQRLNNMKVSVGGVINLCEIKRDSIENYVNDVTKMMLAMDREINEKKALLKAQKTGKESNK
;
A
#
# COMPACT_ATOMS: atom_id res chain seq x y z
N MET A 1 -23.61 58.17 47.52
CA MET A 1 -23.60 58.52 46.09
C MET A 1 -22.46 57.74 45.49
N VAL A 2 -22.82 56.73 44.71
CA VAL A 2 -21.96 55.58 44.38
C VAL A 2 -21.02 55.96 43.25
N THR A 3 -19.75 55.63 43.48
CA THR A 3 -18.56 55.90 42.69
C THR A 3 -18.48 55.02 41.45
N ASP A 4 -18.13 55.64 40.32
CA ASP A 4 -17.67 54.97 39.11
C ASP A 4 -16.38 54.19 39.37
N SER A 5 -16.41 52.91 39.05
CA SER A 5 -15.23 52.06 38.96
C SER A 5 -15.52 50.97 37.93
N GLU A 6 -14.87 51.08 36.77
CA GLU A 6 -14.83 50.06 35.73
C GLU A 6 -14.32 48.71 36.29
N PRO A 7 -14.89 47.56 35.88
CA PRO A 7 -14.18 46.31 35.94
C PRO A 7 -13.51 46.00 34.59
N LYS A 8 -12.17 45.90 34.64
CA LYS A 8 -11.29 45.33 33.61
C LYS A 8 -11.80 43.95 33.14
N ILE A 9 -12.24 43.86 31.88
CA ILE A 9 -12.49 42.56 31.24
C ILE A 9 -11.14 41.98 30.80
N HIS A 10 -10.63 41.04 31.60
CA HIS A 10 -9.52 40.18 31.21
C HIS A 10 -9.92 39.28 30.04
N SER A 11 -9.04 39.15 29.05
CA SER A 11 -9.18 38.25 27.91
C SER A 11 -9.21 36.79 28.39
N GLY A 12 -10.40 36.23 28.58
CA GLY A 12 -10.61 34.81 28.79
C GLY A 12 -10.44 34.06 27.47
N LYS A 13 -9.22 33.60 27.18
CA LYS A 13 -8.97 32.60 26.13
C LYS A 13 -9.84 31.37 26.43
N ARG A 14 -10.75 31.07 25.50
CA ARG A 14 -11.58 29.86 25.50
C ARG A 14 -10.65 28.64 25.52
N ALA A 15 -10.88 27.72 26.45
CA ALA A 15 -10.06 26.53 26.63
C ALA A 15 -10.08 25.65 25.37
N THR A 16 -8.91 25.45 24.78
CA THR A 16 -8.69 24.46 23.73
C THR A 16 -8.82 23.08 24.37
N ILE A 17 -9.85 22.32 23.97
CA ILE A 17 -9.93 20.89 24.30
C ILE A 17 -8.85 20.19 23.48
N THR A 18 -7.70 19.92 24.10
CA THR A 18 -6.69 19.00 23.58
C THR A 18 -7.25 17.58 23.67
N SER A 19 -7.70 17.05 22.53
CA SER A 19 -7.88 15.62 22.35
C SER A 19 -6.50 14.97 22.35
N THR A 20 -6.23 14.19 23.39
CA THR A 20 -5.02 13.38 23.58
C THR A 20 -5.07 12.18 22.64
N GLY A 21 -4.93 12.40 21.33
CA GLY A 21 -4.58 11.38 20.37
C GLY A 21 -3.05 11.25 20.32
N MET A 22 -2.47 10.39 21.16
CA MET A 22 -1.03 10.11 21.13
C MET A 22 -0.65 9.49 19.77
N SER A 23 -0.12 10.34 18.87
CA SER A 23 0.60 9.90 17.69
C SER A 23 2.02 9.54 18.12
N ILE A 24 2.28 8.23 18.30
CA ILE A 24 3.64 7.70 18.48
C ILE A 24 4.35 7.74 17.12
N ALA A 25 4.73 8.93 16.67
CA ALA A 25 5.55 9.09 15.46
C ALA A 25 6.38 10.39 15.40
N ALA A 26 6.35 11.25 16.42
CA ALA A 26 6.96 12.59 16.35
C ALA A 26 8.15 12.79 17.31
N ARG A 27 8.89 11.72 17.66
CA ARG A 27 10.17 11.83 18.39
C ARG A 27 11.22 10.87 17.84
N SER A 28 11.62 11.09 16.60
CA SER A 28 12.97 10.77 16.13
C SER A 28 13.28 11.71 14.97
N GLY A 29 14.22 12.63 15.18
CA GLY A 29 14.71 13.56 14.17
C GLY A 29 15.56 12.86 13.11
N LEU A 30 14.95 11.93 12.36
CA LEU A 30 15.54 11.37 11.15
C LEU A 30 14.86 12.06 9.97
N SER A 31 15.54 13.09 9.47
CA SER A 31 15.38 13.54 8.10
C SER A 31 15.53 12.31 7.20
N VAL A 32 14.41 11.79 6.70
CA VAL A 32 14.44 10.77 5.65
C VAL A 32 14.74 11.53 4.36
N ALA A 33 16.01 11.88 4.18
CA ALA A 33 16.53 12.06 2.85
C ALA A 33 16.11 10.82 2.07
N SER A 34 15.28 11.02 1.04
CA SER A 34 14.96 10.01 0.05
C SER A 34 16.24 9.72 -0.76
N GLU A 35 17.24 9.12 -0.12
CA GLU A 35 18.29 8.42 -0.81
C GLU A 35 17.63 7.18 -1.40
N VAL A 36 17.39 7.22 -2.71
CA VAL A 36 17.15 6.03 -3.52
C VAL A 36 18.19 5.00 -3.07
N PRO A 37 17.80 3.82 -2.53
CA PRO A 37 18.78 2.85 -2.08
C PRO A 37 19.70 2.57 -3.25
N LYS A 38 21.00 2.88 -3.11
CA LYS A 38 22.00 2.49 -4.11
C LYS A 38 21.79 1.00 -4.37
N ALA A 39 21.29 0.67 -5.55
CA ALA A 39 20.94 -0.69 -5.88
C ALA A 39 22.20 -1.54 -5.71
N LEU A 40 22.22 -2.38 -4.67
CA LEU A 40 23.34 -3.27 -4.42
C LEU A 40 23.54 -4.15 -5.66
N PRO A 41 24.80 -4.40 -6.07
CA PRO A 41 25.08 -5.09 -7.32
C PRO A 41 24.49 -6.49 -7.30
N ASP A 42 23.88 -6.88 -8.42
CA ASP A 42 23.26 -8.18 -8.60
C ASP A 42 24.28 -9.31 -8.36
N THR A 43 23.88 -10.34 -7.61
CA THR A 43 24.79 -11.40 -7.16
C THR A 43 25.35 -12.22 -8.32
N VAL A 44 24.57 -12.45 -9.38
CA VAL A 44 25.02 -13.15 -10.60
C VAL A 44 26.02 -12.27 -11.36
N LYS A 45 25.74 -10.96 -11.46
CA LYS A 45 26.71 -10.01 -12.05
C LYS A 45 28.04 -9.97 -11.29
N VAL A 46 28.00 -9.98 -9.96
CA VAL A 46 29.23 -10.02 -9.14
C VAL A 46 30.00 -11.32 -9.33
N ALA A 47 29.32 -12.47 -9.41
CA ALA A 47 29.95 -13.76 -9.68
C ALA A 47 30.64 -13.80 -11.06
N LYS A 48 29.98 -13.24 -12.09
CA LYS A 48 30.58 -13.07 -13.43
C LYS A 48 31.82 -12.18 -13.39
N ASP A 49 31.72 -11.01 -12.74
CA ASP A 49 32.84 -10.08 -12.57
C ASP A 49 34.04 -10.76 -11.91
N VAL A 50 33.83 -11.58 -10.86
CA VAL A 50 34.91 -12.35 -10.20
C VAL A 50 35.64 -13.25 -11.20
N ARG A 51 34.91 -13.98 -12.05
CA ARG A 51 35.52 -14.84 -13.08
C ARG A 51 36.30 -14.02 -14.11
N ASP A 52 35.77 -12.89 -14.53
CA ASP A 52 36.45 -12.03 -15.50
C ASP A 52 37.72 -11.40 -14.90
N GLN A 53 37.71 -11.03 -13.61
CA GLN A 53 38.93 -10.59 -12.91
C GLN A 53 39.98 -11.71 -12.78
N LEU A 54 39.57 -12.97 -12.63
CA LEU A 54 40.49 -14.12 -12.56
C LEU A 54 41.16 -14.42 -13.90
N LYS A 55 40.45 -14.25 -15.03
CA LYS A 55 41.02 -14.41 -16.38
C LYS A 55 42.15 -13.42 -16.64
N LEU A 56 42.03 -12.20 -16.10
CA LEU A 56 42.98 -11.11 -16.28
C LEU A 56 44.17 -11.17 -15.30
N SER A 57 44.27 -12.21 -14.48
CA SER A 57 45.18 -12.24 -13.34
C SER A 57 46.30 -13.27 -13.51
N ASP A 58 47.48 -12.89 -13.97
CA ASP A 58 48.58 -13.85 -14.17
C ASP A 58 49.25 -14.32 -12.87
N THR A 59 49.01 -13.61 -11.77
CA THR A 59 49.65 -13.85 -10.46
C THR A 59 48.98 -14.92 -9.59
N ILE A 60 47.79 -15.40 -9.96
CA ILE A 60 47.04 -16.38 -9.16
C ILE A 60 47.24 -17.77 -9.76
N PRO A 61 47.61 -18.79 -8.96
CA PRO A 61 47.81 -20.15 -9.46
C PRO A 61 46.57 -20.71 -10.15
N TYR A 62 46.82 -21.55 -11.16
CA TYR A 62 45.76 -22.18 -11.94
C TYR A 62 44.78 -22.97 -11.08
N ALA A 63 45.28 -23.73 -10.09
CA ALA A 63 44.45 -24.52 -9.19
C ALA A 63 43.43 -23.65 -8.41
N LEU A 64 43.89 -22.53 -7.84
CA LEU A 64 43.02 -21.61 -7.10
C LEU A 64 42.01 -20.91 -8.02
N LYS A 65 42.44 -20.47 -9.21
CA LYS A 65 41.53 -19.93 -10.23
C LYS A 65 40.42 -20.91 -10.58
N HIS A 66 40.77 -22.18 -10.82
CA HIS A 66 39.81 -23.21 -11.20
C HIS A 66 38.77 -23.43 -10.10
N MET A 67 39.19 -23.50 -8.83
CA MET A 67 38.28 -23.63 -7.68
C MET A 67 37.31 -22.46 -7.57
N ILE A 68 37.80 -21.21 -7.69
CA ILE A 68 36.94 -20.03 -7.61
C ILE A 68 35.97 -19.97 -8.80
N VAL A 69 36.41 -20.32 -10.01
CA VAL A 69 35.54 -20.38 -11.20
C VAL A 69 34.44 -21.43 -11.03
N LYS A 70 34.76 -22.61 -10.49
CA LYS A 70 33.76 -23.65 -10.21
C LYS A 70 32.73 -23.16 -9.20
N ALA A 71 33.17 -22.63 -8.07
CA ALA A 71 32.27 -22.17 -7.01
C ALA A 71 31.38 -21.00 -7.47
N THR A 72 31.91 -20.05 -8.25
CA THR A 72 31.11 -18.94 -8.81
C THR A 72 30.08 -19.41 -9.82
N LYS A 73 30.37 -20.44 -10.63
CA LYS A 73 29.35 -21.09 -11.49
C LYS A 73 28.24 -21.76 -10.67
N GLU A 74 28.60 -22.47 -9.60
CA GLU A 74 27.61 -23.07 -8.70
C GLU A 74 26.70 -22.03 -8.05
N VAL A 75 27.23 -20.86 -7.69
CA VAL A 75 26.40 -19.74 -7.20
C VAL A 75 25.41 -19.27 -8.25
N GLU A 76 25.85 -19.09 -9.50
CA GLU A 76 24.95 -18.64 -10.58
C GLU A 76 23.78 -19.62 -10.77
N VAL A 77 24.07 -20.92 -10.80
CA VAL A 77 23.04 -21.97 -10.88
C VAL A 77 22.09 -21.86 -9.68
N MET A 78 22.62 -21.78 -8.46
CA MET A 78 21.80 -21.73 -7.26
C MET A 78 20.93 -20.47 -7.19
N VAL A 79 21.44 -19.29 -7.55
CA VAL A 79 20.70 -18.03 -7.53
C VAL A 79 19.68 -17.98 -8.67
N ASN A 80 19.96 -18.58 -9.83
CA ASN A 80 19.00 -18.67 -10.92
C ASN A 80 17.82 -19.60 -10.56
N CYS A 81 18.08 -20.72 -9.90
CA CYS A 81 17.04 -21.60 -9.38
C CYS A 81 16.28 -20.96 -8.19
N TYR A 82 16.99 -20.24 -7.32
CA TYR A 82 16.44 -19.70 -6.08
C TYR A 82 16.90 -18.24 -5.87
N LYS A 83 16.26 -17.30 -6.57
CA LYS A 83 16.62 -15.86 -6.54
C LYS A 83 16.74 -15.28 -5.14
N VAL A 84 15.93 -15.79 -4.20
CA VAL A 84 15.91 -15.36 -2.79
C VAL A 84 17.21 -15.62 -2.03
N LEU A 85 18.06 -16.54 -2.51
CA LEU A 85 19.35 -16.85 -1.88
C LEU A 85 20.43 -15.83 -2.25
N GLY A 86 20.27 -15.11 -3.36
CA GLY A 86 21.25 -14.16 -3.90
C GLY A 86 21.75 -13.11 -2.89
N PRO A 87 20.87 -12.43 -2.13
CA PRO A 87 21.29 -11.44 -1.13
C PRO A 87 22.23 -11.99 -0.05
N TYR A 88 22.09 -13.26 0.34
CA TYR A 88 22.88 -13.88 1.41
C TYR A 88 24.34 -14.20 1.00
N LEU A 89 24.62 -14.21 -0.30
CA LEU A 89 25.94 -14.44 -0.88
C LEU A 89 26.60 -13.17 -1.41
N ARG A 90 25.85 -12.08 -1.52
CA ARG A 90 26.29 -10.87 -2.20
C ARG A 90 27.51 -10.24 -1.54
N ARG A 91 27.52 -10.14 -0.20
CA ARG A 91 28.61 -9.51 0.55
C ARG A 91 29.93 -10.26 0.37
N SER A 92 29.95 -11.56 0.65
CA SER A 92 31.18 -12.37 0.53
C SER A 92 31.72 -12.41 -0.90
N LEU A 93 30.85 -12.42 -1.92
CA LEU A 93 31.28 -12.28 -3.31
C LEU A 93 31.85 -10.89 -3.67
N VAL A 94 31.28 -9.82 -3.12
CA VAL A 94 31.82 -8.46 -3.31
C VAL A 94 33.19 -8.32 -2.64
N ASP A 95 33.38 -8.91 -1.47
CA ASP A 95 34.65 -8.88 -0.74
C ASP A 95 35.74 -9.63 -1.52
N LEU A 96 35.41 -10.83 -2.05
CA LEU A 96 36.29 -11.58 -2.95
C LEU A 96 36.63 -10.78 -4.22
N ARG A 97 35.62 -10.16 -4.86
CA ARG A 97 35.82 -9.28 -6.02
C ARG A 97 36.74 -8.11 -5.70
N HIS A 98 36.61 -7.53 -4.51
CA HIS A 98 37.42 -6.38 -4.11
C HIS A 98 38.89 -6.75 -4.00
N VAL A 99 39.21 -7.91 -3.40
CA VAL A 99 40.60 -8.40 -3.34
C VAL A 99 41.16 -8.70 -4.73
N LEU A 100 40.38 -9.29 -5.62
CA LEU A 100 40.81 -9.59 -6.99
C LEU A 100 41.06 -8.34 -7.85
N LYS A 101 40.45 -7.20 -7.51
CA LYS A 101 40.63 -5.91 -8.17
C LYS A 101 41.84 -5.11 -7.68
N LYS A 102 42.50 -5.52 -6.58
CA LYS A 102 43.69 -4.82 -6.08
C LYS A 102 44.84 -4.94 -7.08
N LYS A 103 45.56 -3.84 -7.30
CA LYS A 103 46.74 -3.78 -8.20
C LYS A 103 47.86 -4.72 -7.73
N SER A 104 48.08 -4.81 -6.41
CA SER A 104 49.00 -5.76 -5.78
C SER A 104 48.19 -6.77 -4.96
N LYS A 105 47.73 -7.83 -5.61
CA LYS A 105 46.97 -8.92 -4.98
C LYS A 105 47.92 -10.06 -4.62
N LYS A 106 47.91 -10.45 -3.35
CA LYS A 106 48.66 -11.61 -2.83
C LYS A 106 47.80 -12.86 -2.91
N GLU A 107 48.41 -13.99 -3.25
CA GLU A 107 47.73 -15.29 -3.33
C GLU A 107 47.02 -15.64 -2.02
N GLU A 108 47.73 -15.52 -0.88
CA GLU A 108 47.21 -15.80 0.45
C GLU A 108 45.91 -15.03 0.74
N GLN A 109 45.88 -13.73 0.42
CA GLN A 109 44.70 -12.90 0.64
C GLN A 109 43.52 -13.32 -0.23
N VAL A 110 43.77 -13.81 -1.45
CA VAL A 110 42.73 -14.34 -2.33
C VAL A 110 42.23 -15.69 -1.79
N GLY A 111 43.14 -16.54 -1.30
CA GLY A 111 42.82 -17.82 -0.68
C GLY A 111 41.96 -17.66 0.58
N GLU A 112 42.34 -16.76 1.49
CA GLU A 112 41.59 -16.45 2.71
C GLU A 112 40.17 -15.96 2.40
N GLN A 113 40.03 -14.99 1.48
CA GLN A 113 38.70 -14.50 1.12
C GLN A 113 37.87 -15.54 0.38
N PHE A 114 38.50 -16.40 -0.42
CA PHE A 114 37.81 -17.51 -1.05
C PHE A 114 37.30 -18.51 -0.02
N GLN A 115 38.09 -18.82 1.01
CA GLN A 115 37.69 -19.71 2.08
C GLN A 115 36.50 -19.16 2.87
N LEU A 116 36.53 -17.87 3.25
CA LEU A 116 35.40 -17.20 3.90
C LEU A 116 34.13 -17.21 3.03
N PHE A 117 34.29 -17.02 1.72
CA PHE A 117 33.20 -17.15 0.79
C PHE A 117 32.64 -18.58 0.74
N MET A 118 33.50 -19.61 0.70
CA MET A 118 33.09 -21.02 0.68
C MET A 118 32.37 -21.42 1.95
N GLU A 119 32.83 -21.00 3.13
CA GLU A 119 32.15 -21.25 4.41
C GLU A 119 30.74 -20.66 4.42
N GLN A 120 30.60 -19.41 3.95
CA GLN A 120 29.28 -18.78 3.82
C GLN A 120 28.43 -19.51 2.77
N PHE A 121 29.01 -19.93 1.65
CA PHE A 121 28.30 -20.61 0.58
C PHE A 121 27.74 -21.96 1.05
N GLU A 122 28.55 -22.77 1.73
CA GLU A 122 28.12 -24.04 2.31
C GLU A 122 27.07 -23.85 3.41
N ARG A 123 27.20 -22.81 4.23
CA ARG A 123 26.18 -22.46 5.23
C ARG A 123 24.83 -22.13 4.59
N ILE A 124 24.82 -21.42 3.46
CA ILE A 124 23.60 -21.10 2.71
C ILE A 124 23.05 -22.33 1.99
N LYS A 125 23.90 -23.19 1.42
CA LYS A 125 23.47 -24.48 0.85
C LYS A 125 22.76 -25.35 1.88
N ALA A 126 23.33 -25.48 3.08
CA ALA A 126 22.75 -26.25 4.18
C ALA A 126 21.41 -25.68 4.66
N LYS A 127 21.25 -24.35 4.65
CA LYS A 127 20.03 -23.66 5.10
C LYS A 127 19.06 -23.30 3.97
N LYS A 128 19.31 -23.74 2.74
CA LYS A 128 18.59 -23.25 1.55
C LYS A 128 17.07 -23.39 1.67
N TYR A 129 16.58 -24.56 2.11
CA TYR A 129 15.15 -24.84 2.21
C TYR A 129 14.50 -24.02 3.33
N ALA A 130 15.16 -23.87 4.48
CA ALA A 130 14.65 -23.02 5.57
C ALA A 130 14.60 -21.54 5.17
N ILE A 131 15.56 -21.05 4.36
CA ILE A 131 15.56 -19.68 3.85
C ILE A 131 14.43 -19.48 2.83
N ILE A 132 14.22 -20.45 1.93
CA ILE A 132 13.13 -20.44 0.95
C ILE A 132 11.78 -20.45 1.68
N GLU A 133 11.57 -21.39 2.60
CA GLU A 133 10.35 -21.52 3.38
C GLU A 133 10.07 -20.28 4.23
N ALA A 134 11.09 -19.69 4.88
CA ALA A 134 10.91 -18.44 5.63
C ALA A 134 10.59 -17.25 4.72
N ALA A 135 11.13 -17.22 3.50
CA ALA A 135 10.80 -16.18 2.53
C ALA A 135 9.41 -16.37 1.91
N GLU A 136 8.99 -17.62 1.69
CA GLU A 136 7.64 -17.97 1.27
C GLU A 136 6.63 -17.68 2.36
N ALA A 137 6.91 -18.01 3.63
CA ALA A 137 6.08 -17.65 4.77
C ALA A 137 5.98 -16.12 4.95
N LYS A 138 7.08 -15.38 4.73
CA LYS A 138 7.03 -13.90 4.67
C LYS A 138 6.22 -13.41 3.48
N LYS A 139 6.33 -14.03 2.31
CA LYS A 139 5.52 -13.71 1.13
C LYS A 139 4.04 -13.97 1.40
N VAL A 140 3.69 -15.09 2.00
CA VAL A 140 2.32 -15.45 2.41
C VAL A 140 1.81 -14.51 3.51
N ALA A 141 2.64 -14.11 4.47
CA ALA A 141 2.27 -13.12 5.50
C ALA A 141 2.09 -11.70 4.92
N ILE A 142 2.90 -11.32 3.92
CA ILE A 142 2.75 -10.08 3.15
C ILE A 142 1.49 -10.17 2.27
N ASP A 143 1.23 -11.29 1.61
CA ASP A 143 0.05 -11.52 0.78
C ASP A 143 -1.23 -11.56 1.62
N ARG A 144 -1.19 -12.10 2.85
CA ARG A 144 -2.28 -12.01 3.84
C ARG A 144 -2.49 -10.57 4.34
N LYS A 145 -1.44 -9.76 4.50
CA LYS A 145 -1.58 -8.32 4.78
C LYS A 145 -2.10 -7.50 3.58
N ARG A 146 -1.99 -8.01 2.35
CA ARG A 146 -2.33 -7.28 1.10
C ARG A 146 -3.80 -7.37 0.67
N LYS A 147 -4.64 -8.19 1.31
CA LYS A 147 -6.10 -8.25 1.05
C LYS A 147 -6.94 -7.61 2.16
N LEU A 148 -6.40 -6.62 2.86
CA LEU A 148 -7.22 -5.84 3.78
C LEU A 148 -8.04 -4.85 2.95
N PHE A 149 -9.35 -5.07 2.90
CA PHE A 149 -10.31 -4.06 2.46
C PHE A 149 -10.17 -2.85 3.39
N GLN A 150 -9.66 -1.74 2.87
CA GLN A 150 -9.48 -0.51 3.64
C GLN A 150 -10.59 0.47 3.28
N VAL A 151 -11.28 0.96 4.30
CA VAL A 151 -12.34 1.96 4.18
C VAL A 151 -11.91 3.21 4.94
N PHE A 152 -11.82 4.32 4.24
CA PHE A 152 -11.60 5.64 4.84
C PHE A 152 -12.88 6.44 4.70
N ILE A 153 -13.38 6.98 5.81
CA ILE A 153 -14.56 7.84 5.84
C ILE A 153 -14.13 9.18 6.41
N ASP A 154 -14.28 10.25 5.64
CA ASP A 154 -14.07 11.61 6.10
C ASP A 154 -15.08 12.54 5.42
N ASP A 155 -15.73 13.43 6.18
CA ASP A 155 -16.79 14.34 5.71
C ASP A 155 -17.82 13.65 4.77
N ASN A 156 -18.36 12.49 5.18
CA ASN A 156 -19.29 11.67 4.38
C ASN A 156 -18.77 11.26 2.98
N VAL A 157 -17.46 11.28 2.76
CA VAL A 157 -16.81 10.68 1.59
C VAL A 157 -16.25 9.32 2.01
N ARG A 158 -16.53 8.28 1.22
CA ARG A 158 -16.04 6.94 1.47
C ARG A 158 -15.04 6.51 0.41
N ILE A 159 -13.82 6.19 0.81
CA ILE A 159 -12.81 5.61 -0.08
C ILE A 159 -12.63 4.14 0.30
N CYS A 160 -13.05 3.25 -0.60
CA CYS A 160 -12.89 1.81 -0.46
C CYS A 160 -11.76 1.33 -1.38
N SER A 161 -10.73 0.70 -0.83
CA SER A 161 -9.66 0.06 -1.63
C SER A 161 -9.38 -1.35 -1.15
N VAL A 162 -9.27 -2.26 -2.13
CA VAL A 162 -8.74 -3.62 -1.98
C VAL A 162 -7.29 -3.71 -2.46
N GLU A 163 -6.75 -2.64 -3.04
CA GLU A 163 -5.42 -2.60 -3.67
C GLU A 163 -4.42 -1.79 -2.84
N THR A 164 -3.18 -2.29 -2.76
CA THR A 164 -2.08 -1.67 -1.99
C THR A 164 -1.39 -0.50 -2.71
N SER A 165 -1.70 -0.25 -3.98
CA SER A 165 -1.09 0.82 -4.79
C SER A 165 -1.91 2.10 -4.85
N VAL A 166 -3.09 2.15 -4.23
CA VAL A 166 -3.92 3.35 -4.21
C VAL A 166 -3.45 4.26 -3.08
N ASP A 167 -2.97 5.45 -3.42
CA ASP A 167 -2.72 6.50 -2.44
C ASP A 167 -4.04 7.07 -1.91
N LEU A 168 -4.47 6.52 -0.76
CA LEU A 168 -5.75 6.82 -0.13
C LEU A 168 -5.86 8.26 0.35
N THR A 169 -4.75 8.86 0.78
CA THR A 169 -4.70 10.26 1.22
C THR A 169 -4.94 11.18 0.02
N ASN A 170 -4.27 10.90 -1.09
CA ASN A 170 -4.47 11.65 -2.32
C ASN A 170 -5.89 11.45 -2.89
N LYS A 171 -6.42 10.22 -2.88
CA LYS A 171 -7.80 9.96 -3.33
C LYS A 171 -8.83 10.67 -2.47
N MET A 172 -8.68 10.65 -1.14
CA MET A 172 -9.56 11.40 -0.24
C MET A 172 -9.49 12.90 -0.53
N SER A 173 -8.28 13.46 -0.65
CA SER A 173 -8.08 14.89 -0.98
C SER A 173 -8.74 15.26 -2.32
N ASP A 174 -8.59 14.43 -3.35
CA ASP A 174 -9.20 14.66 -4.65
C ASP A 174 -10.73 14.59 -4.60
N THR A 175 -11.30 13.61 -3.87
CA THR A 175 -12.75 13.51 -3.72
C THR A 175 -13.31 14.66 -2.89
N GLN A 176 -12.58 15.16 -1.88
CA GLN A 176 -12.98 16.37 -1.16
C GLN A 176 -12.96 17.62 -2.04
N LYS A 177 -11.95 17.78 -2.91
CA LYS A 177 -11.94 18.85 -3.92
C LYS A 177 -13.14 18.72 -4.86
N PHE A 178 -13.48 17.50 -5.26
CA PHE A 178 -14.66 17.24 -6.08
C PHE A 178 -15.97 17.59 -5.34
N LYS A 179 -16.11 17.22 -4.06
CA LYS A 179 -17.25 17.62 -3.21
C LYS A 179 -17.40 19.15 -3.12
N ARG A 180 -16.29 19.89 -3.03
CA ARG A 180 -16.31 21.37 -3.06
C ARG A 180 -16.79 21.91 -4.40
N LEU A 181 -16.41 21.30 -5.51
CA LEU A 181 -16.89 21.67 -6.85
C LEU A 181 -18.41 21.47 -6.96
N VAL A 182 -18.95 20.36 -6.46
CA VAL A 182 -20.41 20.11 -6.45
C VAL A 182 -21.13 21.15 -5.58
N LYS A 183 -20.60 21.47 -4.39
CA LYS A 183 -21.13 22.56 -3.54
C LYS A 183 -21.10 23.91 -4.24
N GLU A 184 -20.08 24.17 -5.05
CA GLU A 184 -19.98 25.40 -5.82
C GLU A 184 -21.03 25.46 -6.92
N LEU A 185 -21.28 24.35 -7.61
CA LEU A 185 -22.36 24.23 -8.58
C LEU A 185 -23.71 24.58 -7.94
N ASP A 186 -24.04 23.99 -6.79
CA ASP A 186 -25.28 24.30 -6.03
C ASP A 186 -25.44 25.80 -5.77
N LYS A 187 -24.35 26.46 -5.34
CA LYS A 187 -24.35 27.91 -5.06
C LYS A 187 -24.58 28.74 -6.33
N ILE A 188 -23.94 28.38 -7.44
CA ILE A 188 -24.09 29.10 -8.70
C ILE A 188 -25.53 28.95 -9.20
N VAL A 189 -26.08 27.73 -9.19
CA VAL A 189 -27.47 27.45 -9.60
C VAL A 189 -28.46 28.25 -8.77
N ALA A 190 -28.28 28.31 -7.45
CA ALA A 190 -29.13 29.11 -6.56
C ALA A 190 -29.11 30.61 -6.91
N SER A 191 -27.95 31.14 -7.28
CA SER A 191 -27.76 32.56 -7.63
C SER A 191 -28.24 32.97 -9.03
N ARG A 192 -28.49 32.00 -9.92
CA ARG A 192 -28.87 32.25 -11.32
C ARG A 192 -30.39 32.16 -11.51
N ASN A 193 -30.92 32.91 -12.49
CA ASN A 193 -32.35 32.94 -12.83
C ASN A 193 -32.73 31.83 -13.83
N PHE A 194 -32.33 30.58 -13.57
CA PHE A 194 -32.83 29.42 -14.32
C PHE A 194 -34.29 29.12 -14.00
N SER A 195 -34.96 28.37 -14.86
CA SER A 195 -36.32 27.87 -14.59
C SER A 195 -36.35 27.01 -13.32
N PRO A 196 -37.47 26.98 -12.59
CA PRO A 196 -37.61 26.12 -11.41
C PRO A 196 -37.33 24.65 -11.71
N GLU A 197 -37.82 24.15 -12.85
CA GLU A 197 -37.60 22.77 -13.32
C GLU A 197 -36.11 22.45 -13.50
N LEU A 198 -35.35 23.33 -14.16
CA LEU A 198 -33.93 23.10 -14.36
C LEU A 198 -33.14 23.15 -13.04
N LYS A 199 -33.55 24.02 -12.11
CA LYS A 199 -32.96 24.07 -10.76
C LYS A 199 -33.21 22.77 -9.98
N GLU A 200 -34.41 22.22 -10.08
CA GLU A 200 -34.77 20.94 -9.47
C GLU A 200 -33.92 19.80 -10.06
N GLU A 201 -33.84 19.71 -11.39
CA GLU A 201 -33.01 18.69 -12.06
C GLU A 201 -31.51 18.78 -11.70
N LEU A 202 -30.99 20.00 -11.57
CA LEU A 202 -29.62 20.24 -11.12
C LEU A 202 -29.41 19.83 -9.66
N SER A 203 -30.37 20.13 -8.79
CA SER A 203 -30.34 19.76 -7.38
C SER A 203 -30.40 18.25 -7.18
N ASP A 204 -31.23 17.54 -7.95
CA ASP A 204 -31.29 16.08 -7.91
C ASP A 204 -29.96 15.45 -8.34
N LEU A 205 -29.34 16.00 -9.38
CA LEU A 205 -28.03 15.54 -9.85
C LEU A 205 -26.95 15.75 -8.79
N THR A 206 -26.91 16.92 -8.14
CA THR A 206 -25.90 17.17 -7.09
C THR A 206 -26.12 16.28 -5.87
N LEU A 207 -27.37 16.02 -5.49
CA LEU A 207 -27.71 15.05 -4.45
C LEU A 207 -27.22 13.63 -4.80
N GLN A 208 -27.44 13.17 -6.03
CA GLN A 208 -26.94 11.89 -6.50
C GLN A 208 -25.40 11.81 -6.48
N LEU A 209 -24.71 12.90 -6.82
CA LEU A 209 -23.24 12.96 -6.73
C LEU A 209 -22.74 12.88 -5.29
N TYR A 210 -23.40 13.56 -4.33
CA TYR A 210 -23.07 13.41 -2.90
C TYR A 210 -23.28 11.98 -2.42
N SER A 211 -24.41 11.36 -2.76
CA SER A 211 -24.69 9.96 -2.43
C SER A 211 -23.65 9.01 -3.04
N THR A 212 -23.23 9.26 -4.27
CA THR A 212 -22.18 8.46 -4.94
C THR A 212 -20.83 8.61 -4.23
N MET A 213 -20.45 9.82 -3.82
CA MET A 213 -19.21 10.06 -3.05
C MET A 213 -19.25 9.40 -1.66
N ALA A 214 -20.44 9.30 -1.05
CA ALA A 214 -20.64 8.61 0.22
C ALA A 214 -20.58 7.08 0.10
N LEU A 215 -20.85 6.54 -1.10
CA LEU A 215 -20.73 5.11 -1.39
C LEU A 215 -19.31 4.71 -1.83
N ASP A 216 -18.78 5.39 -2.85
CA ASP A 216 -17.45 5.16 -3.40
C ASP A 216 -16.89 6.44 -4.06
N GLY A 217 -16.12 7.17 -3.28
CA GLY A 217 -15.44 8.40 -3.68
C GLY A 217 -14.40 8.21 -4.80
N ILE A 218 -13.85 7.01 -5.02
CA ILE A 218 -12.92 6.76 -6.13
C ILE A 218 -13.69 6.71 -7.44
N ASN A 219 -14.79 5.95 -7.49
CA ASN A 219 -15.61 5.87 -8.69
C ASN A 219 -16.36 7.19 -8.95
N ALA A 220 -16.78 7.92 -7.91
CA ALA A 220 -17.37 9.25 -8.04
C ALA A 220 -16.45 10.24 -8.80
N LEU A 221 -15.12 10.14 -8.64
CA LEU A 221 -14.17 11.00 -9.34
C LEU A 221 -14.22 10.87 -10.87
N LYS A 222 -14.79 9.80 -11.42
CA LYS A 222 -14.98 9.64 -12.87
C LYS A 222 -15.93 10.68 -13.45
N ALA A 223 -16.93 11.13 -12.67
CA ALA A 223 -17.86 12.18 -13.07
C ALA A 223 -17.28 13.60 -12.98
N ARG A 224 -16.05 13.76 -12.47
CA ARG A 224 -15.46 15.08 -12.20
C ARG A 224 -15.36 15.96 -13.44
N HIS A 225 -14.95 15.39 -14.57
CA HIS A 225 -14.82 16.15 -15.82
C HIS A 225 -16.18 16.69 -16.28
N ASP A 226 -17.21 15.85 -16.26
CA ASP A 226 -18.55 16.21 -16.69
C ASP A 226 -19.14 17.32 -15.80
N VAL A 227 -18.92 17.24 -14.48
CA VAL A 227 -19.34 18.30 -13.54
C VAL A 227 -18.62 19.62 -13.80
N VAL A 228 -17.33 19.61 -14.18
CA VAL A 228 -16.62 20.85 -14.56
C VAL A 228 -17.26 21.45 -15.81
N MET A 229 -17.58 20.62 -16.81
CA MET A 229 -18.23 21.08 -18.04
C MET A 229 -19.63 21.64 -17.77
N LEU A 230 -20.41 20.97 -16.91
CA LEU A 230 -21.73 21.45 -16.47
C LEU A 230 -21.63 22.77 -15.71
N ARG A 231 -20.70 22.90 -14.75
CA ARG A 231 -20.45 24.17 -14.05
C ARG A 231 -20.14 25.29 -15.02
N ASN A 232 -19.29 25.04 -16.01
CA ASN A 232 -18.92 26.06 -16.99
C ASN A 232 -20.12 26.53 -17.82
N ALA A 233 -21.05 25.63 -18.16
CA ALA A 233 -22.31 26.00 -18.83
C ALA A 233 -23.23 26.80 -17.89
N VAL A 234 -23.41 26.33 -16.65
CA VAL A 234 -24.25 26.99 -15.63
C VAL A 234 -23.74 28.42 -15.30
N VAL A 235 -22.43 28.64 -15.33
CA VAL A 235 -21.82 29.97 -15.14
C VAL A 235 -22.26 30.96 -16.23
N LYS A 236 -22.51 30.51 -17.47
CA LYS A 236 -22.99 31.38 -18.56
C LYS A 236 -24.40 31.91 -18.30
N GLY A 237 -25.15 31.29 -17.38
CA GLY A 237 -26.48 31.74 -16.98
C GLY A 237 -27.59 31.27 -17.93
N PRO A 238 -28.76 31.92 -17.89
CA PRO A 238 -29.98 31.47 -18.58
C PRO A 238 -29.84 31.36 -20.10
N ASP A 239 -28.95 32.14 -20.72
CA ASP A 239 -28.72 32.11 -22.17
C ASP A 239 -28.12 30.78 -22.66
N ALA A 240 -27.66 29.94 -21.74
CA ALA A 240 -27.11 28.60 -22.02
C ALA A 240 -28.06 27.46 -21.57
N ASP A 241 -29.36 27.71 -21.33
CA ASP A 241 -30.31 26.72 -20.81
C ASP A 241 -30.27 25.40 -21.58
N GLU A 242 -30.27 25.45 -22.91
CA GLU A 242 -30.23 24.28 -23.79
C GLU A 242 -28.89 23.52 -23.67
N GLU A 243 -27.77 24.24 -23.55
CA GLU A 243 -26.45 23.64 -23.30
C GLU A 243 -26.42 22.97 -21.92
N VAL A 244 -26.98 23.61 -20.89
CA VAL A 244 -27.07 23.05 -19.54
C VAL A 244 -27.92 21.78 -19.54
N ARG A 245 -29.10 21.78 -20.17
CA ARG A 245 -29.97 20.59 -20.30
C ARG A 245 -29.27 19.46 -21.04
N GLN A 246 -28.62 19.74 -22.15
CA GLN A 246 -27.88 18.74 -22.91
C GLN A 246 -26.76 18.10 -22.08
N ARG A 247 -26.00 18.92 -21.34
CA ARG A 247 -24.94 18.44 -20.44
C ARG A 247 -25.49 17.62 -19.28
N LEU A 248 -26.63 18.04 -18.73
CA LEU A 248 -27.30 17.36 -17.63
C LEU A 248 -27.83 15.98 -18.04
N ASN A 249 -28.42 15.87 -19.24
CA ASN A 249 -28.85 14.59 -19.80
C ASN A 249 -27.68 13.62 -20.04
N ASN A 250 -26.55 14.11 -20.58
CA ASN A 250 -25.36 13.30 -20.74
C ASN A 250 -24.79 12.84 -19.39
N MET A 251 -24.83 13.72 -18.39
CA MET A 251 -24.41 13.40 -17.03
C MET A 251 -25.30 12.38 -16.34
N LYS A 252 -26.62 12.42 -16.53
CA LYS A 252 -27.56 11.42 -15.97
C LYS A 252 -27.16 10.00 -16.39
N VAL A 253 -26.75 9.80 -17.65
CA VAL A 253 -26.25 8.51 -18.15
C VAL A 253 -24.92 8.12 -17.49
N SER A 254 -23.96 9.04 -17.45
CA SER A 254 -22.62 8.82 -16.87
C SER A 254 -22.69 8.50 -15.37
N VAL A 255 -23.40 9.34 -14.60
CA VAL A 255 -23.60 9.18 -13.15
C VAL A 255 -24.42 7.93 -12.84
N GLY A 256 -25.47 7.62 -13.62
CA GLY A 256 -26.20 6.37 -13.49
C GLY A 256 -25.32 5.13 -13.66
N GLY A 257 -24.40 5.13 -14.63
CA GLY A 257 -23.40 4.08 -14.79
C GLY A 257 -22.43 3.97 -13.62
N VAL A 258 -22.01 5.11 -13.04
CA VAL A 258 -21.15 5.13 -11.84
C VAL A 258 -21.89 4.59 -10.61
N ILE A 259 -23.15 4.97 -10.41
CA ILE A 259 -23.99 4.49 -9.30
C ILE A 259 -24.14 2.97 -9.38
N ASN A 260 -24.51 2.44 -10.54
CA ASN A 260 -24.65 0.99 -10.74
C ASN A 260 -23.33 0.25 -10.42
N LEU A 261 -22.19 0.78 -10.84
CA LEU A 261 -20.88 0.22 -10.48
C LEU A 261 -20.59 0.26 -8.96
N CYS A 262 -21.05 1.30 -8.26
CA CYS A 262 -20.89 1.41 -6.82
C CYS A 262 -21.79 0.39 -6.09
N GLU A 263 -23.03 0.20 -6.55
CA GLU A 263 -23.99 -0.78 -6.02
C GLU A 263 -23.50 -2.21 -6.24
N ILE A 264 -23.07 -2.57 -7.44
CA ILE A 264 -22.50 -3.90 -7.74
C ILE A 264 -21.29 -4.20 -6.83
N LYS A 265 -20.41 -3.21 -6.63
CA LYS A 265 -19.26 -3.37 -5.72
C LYS A 265 -19.70 -3.55 -4.27
N ARG A 266 -20.67 -2.76 -3.80
CA ARG A 266 -21.23 -2.89 -2.45
C ARG A 266 -21.78 -4.30 -2.23
N ASP A 267 -22.62 -4.77 -3.15
CA ASP A 267 -23.28 -6.08 -3.04
C ASP A 267 -22.26 -7.22 -3.11
N SER A 268 -21.23 -7.09 -3.95
CA SER A 268 -20.11 -8.04 -4.00
C SER A 268 -19.33 -8.10 -2.68
N ILE A 269 -19.05 -6.95 -2.06
CA ILE A 269 -18.37 -6.87 -0.76
C ILE A 269 -19.24 -7.46 0.35
N GLU A 270 -20.54 -7.16 0.34
CA GLU A 270 -21.49 -7.68 1.33
C GLU A 270 -21.57 -9.22 1.27
N ASN A 271 -21.66 -9.78 0.06
CA ASN A 271 -21.61 -11.24 -0.14
C ASN A 271 -20.31 -11.85 0.38
N TYR A 272 -19.17 -11.21 0.09
CA TYR A 272 -17.87 -11.66 0.58
C TYR A 272 -17.79 -11.65 2.12
N VAL A 273 -18.26 -10.58 2.76
CA VAL A 273 -18.29 -10.47 4.23
C VAL A 273 -19.20 -11.53 4.84
N ASN A 274 -20.35 -11.79 4.23
CA ASN A 274 -21.27 -12.84 4.68
C ASN A 274 -20.63 -14.23 4.58
N ASP A 275 -19.89 -14.52 3.52
CA ASP A 275 -19.19 -15.80 3.35
C ASP A 275 -18.04 -15.97 4.35
N VAL A 276 -17.27 -14.91 4.60
CA VAL A 276 -16.24 -14.91 5.64
C VAL A 276 -16.85 -15.16 7.03
N THR A 277 -17.97 -14.50 7.33
CA THR A 277 -18.67 -14.66 8.62
C THR A 277 -19.19 -16.09 8.79
N LYS A 278 -19.78 -16.68 7.75
CA LYS A 278 -20.21 -18.09 7.77
C LYS A 278 -19.04 -19.05 7.99
N MET A 279 -17.90 -18.82 7.32
CA MET A 279 -16.70 -19.62 7.52
C MET A 279 -16.15 -19.49 8.94
N MET A 280 -16.10 -18.28 9.51
CA MET A 280 -15.67 -18.06 10.89
C MET A 280 -16.56 -18.82 11.89
N LEU A 281 -17.88 -18.73 11.73
CA LEU A 281 -18.82 -19.47 12.57
C LEU A 281 -18.66 -21.00 12.45
N ALA A 282 -18.37 -21.51 11.25
CA ALA A 282 -18.11 -22.93 11.04
C ALA A 282 -16.82 -23.39 11.73
N MET A 283 -15.74 -22.60 11.63
CA MET A 283 -14.49 -22.89 12.34
C MET A 283 -14.67 -22.84 13.86
N ASP A 284 -15.42 -21.87 14.39
CA ASP A 284 -15.70 -21.78 15.82
C ASP A 284 -16.49 -22.99 16.34
N ARG A 285 -17.44 -23.51 15.54
CA ARG A 285 -18.12 -24.77 15.84
C ARG A 285 -17.15 -25.94 15.90
N GLU A 286 -16.30 -26.11 14.89
CA GLU A 286 -15.31 -27.20 14.84
C GLU A 286 -14.32 -27.14 16.01
N ILE A 287 -13.87 -25.93 16.39
CA ILE A 287 -13.00 -25.71 17.55
C ILE A 287 -13.72 -26.09 18.84
N ASN A 288 -14.99 -25.71 18.99
CA ASN A 288 -15.76 -26.01 20.20
C ASN A 288 -16.07 -27.51 20.32
N GLU A 289 -16.35 -28.20 19.22
CA GLU A 289 -16.51 -29.66 19.18
C GLU A 289 -15.21 -30.36 19.57
N LYS A 290 -14.05 -29.93 19.03
CA LYS A 290 -12.74 -30.48 19.41
C LYS A 290 -12.41 -30.22 20.89
N LYS A 291 -12.73 -29.03 21.42
CA LYS A 291 -12.58 -28.73 22.85
C LYS A 291 -13.48 -29.61 23.72
N ALA A 292 -14.72 -29.86 23.30
CA ALA A 292 -15.64 -30.74 24.01
C ALA A 292 -15.13 -32.19 24.04
N LEU A 293 -14.64 -32.70 22.91
CA LEU A 293 -14.03 -34.03 22.80
C LEU A 293 -12.77 -34.17 23.69
N LEU A 294 -11.90 -33.17 23.68
CA LEU A 294 -10.71 -33.13 24.55
C LEU A 294 -11.07 -33.09 26.04
N LYS A 295 -12.15 -32.38 26.40
CA LYS A 295 -12.64 -32.34 27.78
C LYS A 295 -13.20 -33.70 28.20
N ALA A 296 -13.99 -34.35 27.34
CA ALA A 296 -14.55 -35.68 27.57
C ALA A 296 -13.46 -36.77 27.74
N GLN A 297 -12.39 -36.71 26.94
CA GLN A 297 -11.24 -37.63 27.06
C GLN A 297 -10.44 -37.44 28.36
N LYS A 298 -10.36 -36.20 28.88
CA LYS A 298 -9.70 -35.93 30.17
C LYS A 298 -10.51 -36.47 31.34
N THR A 299 -11.83 -36.25 31.35
CA THR A 299 -12.71 -36.81 32.38
C THR A 299 -12.75 -38.34 32.37
N GLY A 300 -12.72 -38.98 31.19
CA GLY A 300 -12.71 -40.45 31.09
C GLY A 300 -11.39 -41.11 31.56
N LYS A 301 -10.28 -40.37 31.61
CA LYS A 301 -9.00 -40.87 32.17
C LYS A 301 -8.93 -40.73 33.69
N GLU A 302 -9.67 -39.80 34.27
CA GLU A 302 -9.72 -39.61 35.73
C GLU A 302 -10.69 -40.60 36.39
N SER A 303 -11.72 -41.09 35.68
CA SER A 303 -12.63 -42.13 36.19
C SER A 303 -12.06 -43.55 36.22
N ASN A 304 -10.86 -43.77 35.66
CA ASN A 304 -10.19 -45.08 35.56
C ASN A 304 -8.94 -45.19 36.46
N LYS A 305 -8.83 -44.31 37.47
CA LYS A 305 -7.88 -44.43 38.58
C LYS A 305 -8.65 -44.57 39.89
#